data_AF-X1MKW3-F1
#
_entry.id   AF-X1MKW3-F1
#
_cell.length_a   1.000
_cell.length_b   1.000
_cell.length_c   1.000
_cell.angle_alpha   90.00
_cell.angle_beta   90.00
_cell.angle_gamma   90.00
#
_symmetry.space_group_name_H-M   'P 1'
#
loop_
_entity.id
_entity.type
_entity.pdbx_description
1 polymer ?
#
loop_
_entity_poly.entity_id
_entity_poly.type
_entity_poly.pdbx_seq_one_letter_code
_entity_poly.pdbx_strand_id
1 'polypeptide(L)' 'MKDLREHYIRKIEELRKERNAVILAHVYQIGDIQDIADFTGDSLELSRKAVDTDSDVIVFCG' A
#
# COMPACT_ATOMS: atom_id res chain seq x y z
N MET A 1 -4.58 21.53 -5.31
CA MET A 1 -4.40 20.13 -5.80
C MET A 1 -3.19 19.47 -5.16
N LYS A 2 -1.99 20.07 -5.21
CA LYS A 2 -0.77 19.53 -4.57
C LYS A 2 -0.93 19.33 -3.06
N ASP A 3 -1.57 20.28 -2.38
CA ASP A 3 -1.81 20.22 -0.92
C ASP A 3 -2.72 19.06 -0.50
N LEU A 4 -3.70 18.69 -1.34
CA LEU A 4 -4.63 17.61 -1.03
C LEU A 4 -3.97 16.23 -1.16
N ARG A 5 -3.13 16.05 -2.19
CA ARG A 5 -2.33 14.81 -2.35
C ARG A 5 -1.38 14.64 -1.17
N GLU A 6 -0.65 15.69 -0.81
CA GLU A 6 0.25 15.64 0.34
C GLU A 6 -0.48 15.39 1.67
N HIS A 7 -1.69 15.94 1.83
CA HIS A 7 -2.54 15.67 2.97
C HIS A 7 -2.89 14.18 3.07
N TYR A 8 -3.33 13.56 1.97
CA TYR A 8 -3.68 12.14 1.97
C TYR A 8 -2.47 11.23 2.16
N ILE A 9 -1.33 11.50 1.52
CA ILE A 9 -0.11 10.72 1.72
C ILE A 9 0.30 10.74 3.19
N ARG A 10 0.32 11.92 3.82
CA ARG A 10 0.61 12.03 5.25
C ARG A 10 -0.37 11.23 6.08
N LYS A 11 -1.67 11.31 5.76
CA LYS A 11 -2.69 10.59 6.53
C LYS A 11 -2.59 9.08 6.39
N ILE A 12 -2.29 8.58 5.19
CA ILE A 12 -2.06 7.16 4.93
C ILE A 12 -0.82 6.68 5.69
N GLU A 13 0.27 7.43 5.67
CA GLU A 13 1.49 7.11 6.42
C GLU A 13 1.27 7.04 7.94
N GLU A 14 0.52 7.97 8.50
CA GLU A 14 0.12 7.94 9.92
C GLU A 14 -0.65 6.65 10.24
N LEU A 15 -1.68 6.35 9.45
CA LEU A 15 -2.53 5.18 9.67
C LEU A 15 -1.79 3.86 9.45
N ARG A 16 -0.90 3.80 8.45
CA ARG A 16 -0.06 2.63 8.17
C ARG A 16 0.78 2.25 9.38
N LYS A 17 1.38 3.25 10.04
CA LYS A 17 2.17 3.05 11.27
C LYS A 17 1.31 2.68 12.46
N GLU A 18 0.20 3.40 12.67
CA GLU A 18 -0.73 3.16 13.80
C GLU A 18 -1.34 1.75 13.75
N ARG A 19 -1.56 1.22 12.55
CA ARG A 19 -2.19 -0.09 12.32
C ARG A 19 -1.20 -1.21 12.03
N ASN A 20 0.11 -0.93 12.03
CA ASN A 20 1.14 -1.87 11.56
C ASN A 20 0.73 -2.53 10.24
N ALA A 21 0.37 -1.70 9.25
CA ALA A 21 -0.20 -2.15 7.99
C ALA A 21 0.86 -2.26 6.89
N VAL A 22 0.66 -3.20 5.97
CA VAL A 22 1.37 -3.29 4.69
C VAL A 22 0.42 -2.97 3.55
N ILE A 23 0.89 -2.19 2.57
CA ILE A 23 0.13 -1.83 1.37
C ILE A 23 0.66 -2.63 0.18
N LEU A 24 -0.20 -3.47 -0.40
CA LEU A 24 0.10 -4.30 -1.56
C LEU A 24 -0.67 -3.78 -2.78
N ALA A 25 0.00 -3.50 -3.90
CA ALA A 25 -0.65 -2.97 -5.10
C ALA A 25 -0.45 -3.86 -6.33
N HIS A 26 -1.51 -4.06 -7.11
CA HIS A 26 -1.37 -4.69 -8.41
C HIS A 26 -0.73 -3.74 -9.42
N VAL A 27 0.04 -4.26 -10.38
CA VAL A 27 0.66 -3.49 -11.48
C VAL A 27 -0.31 -2.67 -12.33
N TYR A 28 -1.63 -2.89 -12.19
CA TYR A 28 -2.68 -2.13 -12.89
C TYR A 28 -3.17 -0.91 -12.13
N GLN A 29 -2.74 -0.72 -10.88
CA GLN A 29 -3.11 0.48 -10.11
C GLN A 29 -2.51 1.74 -10.73
N ILE A 30 -3.14 2.88 -10.46
CA ILE A 30 -2.60 4.18 -10.89
C ILE A 30 -1.28 4.50 -10.17
N GLY A 31 -0.44 5.32 -10.79
CA GLY A 31 0.89 5.66 -10.27
C GLY A 31 0.88 6.18 -8.84
N ASP A 32 -0.09 7.03 -8.49
CA ASP A 32 -0.22 7.56 -7.12
C ASP A 32 -0.41 6.47 -6.04
N ILE A 33 -0.99 5.32 -6.39
CA ILE A 33 -1.16 4.18 -5.49
C ILE A 33 0.11 3.31 -5.46
N GLN A 34 0.73 3.11 -6.63
CA GLN A 34 2.01 2.37 -6.70
C GLN A 34 3.12 3.09 -5.94
N ASP A 35 3.15 4.43 -5.98
CA ASP A 35 4.13 5.28 -5.28
C ASP A 35 4.12 5.10 -3.75
N ILE A 36 2.97 4.72 -3.17
CA ILE A 36 2.79 4.58 -1.72
C ILE A 36 2.73 3.11 -1.26
N ALA A 37 2.72 2.16 -2.20
CA ALA A 37 2.67 0.74 -1.89
C ALA A 37 4.02 0.27 -1.33
N ASP A 38 3.98 -0.64 -0.34
CA ASP A 38 5.18 -1.33 0.15
C ASP A 38 5.68 -2.34 -0.88
N PHE A 39 4.77 -2.91 -1.67
CA PHE A 39 5.11 -3.80 -2.76
C PHE A 39 4.09 -3.70 -3.89
N THR A 40 4.59 -3.62 -5.12
CA THR A 40 3.81 -3.65 -6.35
C THR A 40 4.21 -4.88 -7.16
N GLY A 41 3.24 -5.68 -7.60
CA GLY A 41 3.51 -6.92 -8.34
C GLY A 41 2.28 -7.54 -8.99
N ASP A 42 2.46 -8.72 -9.60
CA ASP A 42 1.38 -9.52 -10.16
C ASP A 42 0.66 -10.37 -9.08
N SER A 43 -0.40 -11.09 -9.45
CA SER A 43 -1.19 -11.87 -8.50
C SER A 43 -0.39 -12.91 -7.71
N LEU A 44 0.61 -13.57 -8.32
CA LEU A 44 1.41 -14.59 -7.65
C LEU A 44 2.39 -13.95 -6.67
N GLU A 45 3.03 -12.86 -7.07
CA GLU A 45 3.95 -12.11 -6.22
C GLU A 45 3.22 -11.53 -5.01
N LEU A 46 2.06 -10.91 -5.21
CA LEU A 46 1.25 -10.37 -4.12
C LEU A 46 0.78 -11.45 -3.16
N SER A 47 0.37 -12.62 -3.66
CA SER A 47 -0.04 -13.75 -2.81
C SER A 47 1.10 -14.24 -1.93
N ARG A 48 2.33 -14.31 -2.45
CA ARG A 48 3.51 -14.69 -1.65
C ARG A 48 3.81 -13.65 -0.59
N LYS A 49 3.77 -12.36 -0.94
CA LYS A 49 4.01 -11.26 0.01
C LYS A 49 2.96 -11.17 1.11
N ALA A 50 1.71 -11.48 0.80
CA ALA A 50 0.64 -11.53 1.78
C ALA A 50 0.83 -12.67 2.80
N VAL A 51 1.50 -13.77 2.44
CA VAL A 51 1.81 -14.87 3.36
C VAL A 51 3.05 -14.56 4.21
N ASP A 52 4.03 -13.86 3.64
CA ASP A 52 5.32 -13.59 4.29
C ASP A 52 5.31 -12.36 5.24
N THR A 53 4.21 -11.63 5.34
CA THR A 53 4.15 -10.39 6.12
C THR A 53 3.82 -10.62 7.60
N ASP A 54 4.52 -9.90 8.48
CA ASP A 54 4.23 -9.83 9.93
C ASP A 54 3.30 -8.63 10.28
N SER A 55 2.77 -7.93 9.27
CA SER A 55 1.85 -6.81 9.47
C SER A 55 0.47 -7.27 9.95
N ASP A 56 -0.12 -6.52 10.87
CA ASP A 56 -1.44 -6.81 11.43
C ASP A 56 -2.57 -6.55 10.42
N VAL A 57 -2.34 -5.65 9.46
CA VAL A 57 -3.32 -5.26 8.44
C VAL A 57 -2.68 -5.31 7.06
N ILE A 58 -3.37 -5.95 6.11
CA ILE A 58 -3.03 -5.88 4.69
C ILE A 58 -4.05 -4.95 4.02
N VAL A 59 -3.57 -3.82 3.51
CA VAL A 59 -4.34 -2.96 2.60
C VAL A 59 -4.03 -3.40 1.18
N PHE A 60 -4.96 -4.15 0.59
CA PHE A 60 -4.80 -4.69 -0.75
C PHE A 60 -5.43 -3.76 -1.80
N CYS A 61 -4.60 -3.18 -2.65
CA CYS A 61 -4.98 -2.29 -3.74
C CYS A 61 -4.93 -3.07 -5.07
N GLY A 62 -5.92 -3.93 -5.31
CA GLY A 62 -5.98 -4.77 -6.50
C GLY A 62 -7.01 -5.87 -6.41
#